data_AF-A0A7J0CR38-F1
#
_entry.id   AF-A0A7J0CR38-F1
#
_cell.length_a   1.000
_cell.length_b   1.000
_cell.length_c   1.000
_cell.angle_alpha   90.00
_cell.angle_beta   90.00
_cell.angle_gamma   90.00
#
_symmetry.space_group_name_H-M   'P 1'
#
loop_
_entity.id
_entity.type
_entity.pdbx_description
1 polymer ?
#
loop_
_entity_poly.entity_id
_entity_poly.type
_entity_poly.pdbx_seq_one_letter_code
_entity_poly.pdbx_strand_id
1 'polypeptide(L)' 'MRTLLSTAFVSLDGVMEAPGGEPGYRNSGWTFKDVEFLPEAYEIKGREQGRPPP' A
#
# COMPACT_ATOMS: atom_id res chain seq x y z
N MET A 1 -0.76 -28.47 -0.42
CA MET A 1 -1.31 -27.11 -0.24
C MET A 1 -0.24 -26.11 -0.69
N ARG A 2 -0.58 -25.01 -1.37
CA ARG A 2 0.38 -23.95 -1.74
C ARG A 2 0.39 -22.84 -0.70
N THR A 3 1.52 -22.16 -0.55
CA THR A 3 1.68 -21.00 0.32
C THR A 3 0.89 -19.81 -0.21
N LEU A 4 0.19 -19.11 0.70
CA LEU A 4 -0.46 -17.83 0.42
C LEU A 4 0.45 -16.71 0.95
N LEU A 5 0.73 -15.71 0.12
CA LEU A 5 1.51 -14.52 0.48
C LEU A 5 0.57 -13.32 0.52
N SER A 6 0.61 -12.54 1.60
CA SER A 6 -0.16 -11.31 1.77
C SER A 6 0.80 -10.17 2.07
N THR A 7 0.77 -9.13 1.24
CA THR A 7 1.59 -7.93 1.39
C THR A 7 0.72 -6.69 1.22
N ALA A 8 0.97 -5.67 2.04
CA ALA A 8 0.19 -4.43 2.07
C ALA A 8 1.00 -3.29 2.71
N PHE A 9 0.64 -2.05 2.38
CA PHE A 9 0.98 -0.92 3.24
C PHE A 9 -0.02 -0.85 4.39
N VAL A 10 0.50 -0.63 5.61
CA VAL A 10 -0.30 -0.51 6.83
C VAL A 10 0.22 0.66 7.64
N SER A 11 -0.69 1.45 8.22
CA SER A 11 -0.32 2.53 9.13
C SER A 11 0.15 1.98 10.48
N LEU A 12 0.75 2.85 11.32
CA LEU A 12 1.19 2.46 12.66
C LEU A 12 0.03 1.99 13.56
N ASP A 13 -1.17 2.55 13.36
CA ASP A 13 -2.40 2.15 14.06
C ASP A 13 -3.18 1.01 13.38
N GLY A 14 -2.58 0.35 12.37
CA GLY A 14 -3.10 -0.89 11.79
C GLY A 14 -4.11 -0.72 10.65
N VAL A 15 -4.17 0.44 10.02
CA VAL A 15 -5.12 0.74 8.93
C VAL A 15 -4.51 0.35 7.58
N MET A 16 -5.27 -0.40 6.79
CA MET A 16 -5.04 -0.60 5.36
C MET A 16 -6.17 0.07 4.58
N GLU A 17 -5.86 0.53 3.38
CA GLU A 17 -6.86 1.16 2.51
C GLU A 17 -6.68 0.72 1.06
N ALA A 18 -7.80 0.61 0.34
CA ALA A 18 -7.78 0.45 -1.10
C ALA A 18 -7.25 1.73 -1.80
N PRO A 19 -6.61 1.60 -2.97
CA PRO A 19 -6.21 2.75 -3.78
C PRO A 19 -7.39 3.68 -4.08
N GLY A 20 -7.18 5.00 -4.03
CA GLY A 20 -8.19 6.03 -4.32
C GLY A 20 -9.01 6.48 -3.11
N GLY A 21 -9.16 5.61 -2.12
CA GLY A 21 -9.78 5.87 -0.84
C GLY A 21 -11.28 6.12 -0.82
N GLU A 22 -11.90 5.91 0.34
CA GLU A 22 -13.36 6.00 0.52
C GLU A 22 -13.78 7.43 0.94
N PRO A 23 -14.70 8.10 0.23
CA PRO A 23 -15.16 9.43 0.63
C PRO A 23 -15.74 9.47 2.06
N GLY A 24 -15.26 10.42 2.87
CA GLY A 24 -15.73 10.61 4.25
C GLY A 24 -15.16 9.62 5.27
N TYR A 25 -14.36 8.64 4.86
CA TYR A 25 -13.59 7.83 5.80
C TYR A 25 -12.39 8.60 6.35
N ARG A 26 -12.09 8.38 7.64
CA ARG A 26 -11.11 9.23 8.36
C ARG A 26 -9.69 9.10 7.81
N ASN A 27 -9.30 7.93 7.30
CA ASN A 27 -7.94 7.62 6.88
C ASN A 27 -7.78 7.72 5.36
N SER A 28 -8.69 8.41 4.68
CA SER A 28 -8.77 8.30 3.22
C SER A 28 -7.58 8.91 2.51
N GLY A 29 -6.87 8.07 1.76
CA GLY A 29 -5.66 8.44 1.03
C GLY A 29 -4.45 8.69 1.91
N TRP A 30 -4.39 8.13 3.13
CA TRP A 30 -3.31 8.40 4.09
C TRP A 30 -1.90 8.14 3.51
N THR A 31 -1.76 7.13 2.65
CA THR A 31 -0.48 6.80 1.97
C THR A 31 0.02 7.90 1.03
N PHE A 32 -0.87 8.77 0.54
CA PHE A 32 -0.52 9.87 -0.36
C PHE A 32 -0.50 11.24 0.33
N LYS A 33 -1.14 11.36 1.50
CA LYS A 33 -1.32 12.64 2.21
C LYS A 33 -0.38 12.81 3.38
N ASP A 34 -0.19 11.73 4.15
CA ASP A 34 0.43 11.80 5.48
C ASP A 34 1.84 11.21 5.50
N VAL A 35 2.27 10.59 4.40
CA VAL A 35 3.58 9.95 4.25
C VAL A 35 4.28 10.52 3.01
N GLU A 36 5.56 10.82 3.15
CA GLU A 36 6.40 11.19 2.00
C GLU A 36 6.51 10.04 1.00
N PHE A 37 6.52 10.37 -0.28
CA PHE A 37 6.68 9.37 -1.32
C PHE A 37 8.10 8.80 -1.29
N LEU A 38 8.22 7.49 -1.06
CA LEU A 38 9.47 6.75 -1.07
C LEU A 38 9.50 5.77 -2.26
N PRO A 39 10.20 6.09 -3.36
CA PRO A 39 10.24 5.25 -4.57
C PRO A 39 10.60 3.79 -4.31
N GLU A 40 11.52 3.54 -3.38
CA GLU A 40 12.03 2.22 -3.03
C GLU A 40 10.93 1.34 -2.41
N ALA A 41 10.04 1.93 -1.61
CA ALA A 41 8.91 1.22 -1.01
C ALA A 41 7.91 0.74 -2.07
N TYR A 42 7.65 1.58 -3.08
CA TYR A 42 6.76 1.24 -4.19
C TYR A 42 7.40 0.23 -5.15
N GLU A 43 8.73 0.29 -5.33
CA GLU A 43 9.46 -0.71 -6.12
C GLU A 43 9.37 -2.10 -5.47
N ILE A 44 9.60 -2.19 -4.15
CA ILE A 44 9.43 -3.44 -3.39
C ILE A 44 8.03 -4.01 -3.61
N LYS A 45 7.00 -3.18 -3.43
CA LYS A 45 5.60 -3.59 -3.62
C LYS A 45 5.30 -4.04 -5.05
N GLY A 46 5.91 -3.41 -6.05
CA GLY A 46 5.80 -3.83 -7.45
C GLY A 46 6.35 -5.24 -7.68
N ARG A 47 7.52 -5.54 -7.11
CA ARG A 47 8.13 -6.88 -7.19
C ARG A 47 7.27 -7.96 -6.54
N GLU A 48 6.66 -7.67 -5.39
CA GLU A 48 5.75 -8.59 -4.70
C GLU A 48 4.50 -8.93 -5.54
N GLN A 49 4.00 -7.97 -6.30
CA GLN A 49 2.82 -8.14 -7.17
C GLN A 49 3.15 -8.79 -8.52
N GLY A 50 4.43 -9.16 -8.76
CA GLY A 50 4.88 -9.72 -10.04
C GLY A 50 4.83 -8.71 -11.19
N ARG A 51 4.78 -7.40 -10.89
CA ARG A 51 4.78 -6.34 -11.89
C ARG A 51 6.23 -5.86 -12.13
N PRO A 52 6.75 -5.91 -13.38
CA PRO A 52 8.05 -5.34 -13.69
C PRO A 52 8.03 -3.80 -13.53
N PRO A 53 9.16 -3.15 -13.24
CA PRO A 53 9.24 -1.69 -13.14
C PRO A 53 8.84 -1.03 -14.49
N PRO A 54 8.31 0.21 -14.47
CA PRO A 54 8.03 0.97 -15.69
C PRO A 54 9.29 1.29 -16.50
#